data_AF-A0AA88H3H4-F1
#
_entry.id   AF-A0AA88H3H4-F1
#
_cell.length_a   1.000
_cell.length_b   1.000
_cell.length_c   1.000
_cell.angle_alpha   90.00
_cell.angle_beta   90.00
_cell.angle_gamma   90.00
#
_symmetry.space_group_name_H-M   'P 1'
#
loop_
_entity.id
_entity.type
_entity.pdbx_description
1 polymer ?
#
loop_
_entity_poly.entity_id
_entity_poly.type
_entity_poly.pdbx_seq_one_letter_code
_entity_poly.pdbx_strand_id
1 'polypeptide(L)'
;MKNLFKSKTTTKVNLEEIAIKDWTSENFKQWLTDQAYDKKSVIAPLVKQQFDGGSIINFKVEDLTEAGIAKGSALSIFNKIEELKKKQIQTGLLADTSGASIVQLPTSATTSNTTTTPQRTSIPQQTPVTPSTTTTNNTTTTNQGGDDDERDDYSSDYAGKYKEILSNPNKKTEEEEEDDKELARDLENRPTSSLPTTTSSGSYLPTASKSSSTSVQSFNQVPEAPMWNLDDFSFNQRQNFDFCLQKLDNLRAQYDTNIINTICQNLVFPERFRYKYLNPQRLPIYENKKKNESFMKVKMVVTEMGDGAAHRFVRRFGSMFKNSTIQQMEYGMFHTALIIGPWYIEWGDSSIAVVRSKSSSKAVFAVDVTKIVGLENVAKAIDKTASICAHWNAHKTYDNKSCNCQHFATAVLEYLGLRQDFENNIKGPMRVYMDRLKNDGVCDMRYHLEPTIKDVIVNSDCSEELKKFASGKSVTFKTHKMLDEFVATIQKHKPLYFDAAGKYDYMLLKSFDRAFWLRSQSSKEANNPDVHAWTAENGDVLCPFNASIGSEVNNTIVGKDYEVEDVKIPLPVFRKK
;
A
#
# COMPACT_ATOMS: atom_id res chain seq x y z
N MET A 1 -17.91 -15.44 -64.30
CA MET A 1 -18.31 -16.24 -63.12
C MET A 1 -18.08 -15.41 -61.87
N LYS A 2 -19.16 -14.86 -61.30
CA LYS A 2 -19.16 -14.00 -60.11
C LYS A 2 -19.32 -14.90 -58.88
N ASN A 3 -18.32 -14.95 -57.99
CA ASN A 3 -18.46 -15.60 -56.69
C ASN A 3 -19.19 -14.67 -55.71
N LEU A 4 -20.43 -15.02 -55.40
CA LEU A 4 -21.18 -14.52 -54.25
C LEU A 4 -20.53 -15.05 -52.96
N PHE A 5 -19.83 -14.20 -52.20
CA PHE A 5 -19.63 -14.44 -50.77
C PHE A 5 -20.70 -13.67 -49.99
N LYS A 6 -21.78 -14.38 -49.62
CA LYS A 6 -22.72 -13.92 -48.59
C LYS A 6 -21.97 -13.93 -47.26
N SER A 7 -21.60 -12.75 -46.76
CA SER A 7 -21.20 -12.59 -45.36
C SER A 7 -22.39 -12.99 -44.49
N LYS A 8 -22.29 -14.12 -43.79
CA LYS A 8 -23.24 -14.49 -42.74
C LYS A 8 -23.00 -13.53 -41.58
N THR A 9 -23.93 -12.61 -41.36
CA THR A 9 -24.00 -11.82 -40.14
C THR A 9 -24.32 -12.78 -38.99
N THR A 10 -23.28 -13.29 -38.33
CA THR A 10 -23.45 -14.12 -37.14
C THR A 10 -23.87 -13.19 -36.01
N THR A 11 -25.13 -13.29 -35.56
CA THR A 11 -25.61 -12.57 -34.38
C THR A 11 -24.72 -12.94 -33.20
N LYS A 12 -23.98 -11.96 -32.66
CA LYS A 12 -23.09 -12.17 -31.52
C LYS A 12 -23.95 -12.43 -30.29
N VAL A 13 -23.98 -13.68 -29.84
CA VAL A 13 -24.69 -14.07 -28.61
C VAL A 13 -23.88 -13.56 -27.42
N ASN A 14 -24.51 -12.86 -26.48
CA ASN A 14 -23.87 -12.45 -25.23
C ASN A 14 -23.78 -13.66 -24.28
N LEU A 15 -22.60 -14.27 -24.22
CA LEU A 15 -22.40 -15.51 -23.45
C LEU A 15 -22.46 -15.31 -21.94
N GLU A 16 -22.27 -14.09 -21.43
CA GLU A 16 -22.35 -13.81 -19.99
C GLU A 16 -23.79 -13.90 -19.45
N GLU A 17 -24.80 -13.80 -20.33
CA GLU A 17 -26.22 -13.94 -20.00
C GLU A 17 -26.69 -15.41 -20.00
N ILE A 18 -25.85 -16.33 -20.46
CA ILE A 18 -26.12 -17.77 -20.42
C ILE A 18 -25.38 -18.36 -19.23
N ALA A 19 -26.09 -19.08 -18.36
CA ALA A 19 -25.46 -19.71 -17.19
C ALA A 19 -24.31 -20.62 -17.62
N ILE A 20 -23.15 -20.54 -16.94
CA ILE A 20 -21.94 -21.30 -17.33
C ILE A 20 -22.22 -22.79 -17.45
N LYS A 21 -23.07 -23.36 -16.57
CA LYS A 21 -23.47 -24.78 -16.61
C LYS A 21 -24.06 -25.21 -17.96
N ASP A 22 -24.67 -24.28 -18.69
CA ASP A 22 -25.37 -24.52 -19.95
C ASP A 22 -24.48 -24.22 -21.17
N TRP A 23 -23.20 -23.89 -20.96
CA TRP A 23 -22.28 -23.63 -22.05
C TRP A 23 -21.91 -24.90 -22.81
N THR A 24 -21.95 -24.83 -24.13
CA THR A 24 -21.30 -25.80 -25.00
C THR A 24 -19.79 -25.52 -25.10
N SER A 25 -19.03 -26.47 -25.63
CA SER A 25 -17.60 -26.25 -25.93
C SER A 25 -17.36 -25.11 -26.92
N GLU A 26 -18.29 -24.88 -27.85
CA GLU A 26 -18.21 -23.73 -28.78
C GLU A 26 -18.54 -22.41 -28.07
N ASN A 27 -19.46 -22.40 -27.08
CA ASN A 27 -19.66 -21.23 -26.23
C ASN A 27 -18.40 -20.91 -25.45
N PHE A 28 -17.76 -21.90 -24.82
CA PHE A 28 -16.53 -21.65 -24.07
C PHE A 28 -15.40 -21.11 -24.94
N LYS A 29 -15.20 -21.70 -26.13
CA LYS A 29 -14.23 -21.21 -27.12
C LYS A 29 -14.52 -19.78 -27.57
N GLN A 30 -15.79 -19.45 -27.83
CA GLN A 30 -16.18 -18.10 -28.20
C GLN A 30 -15.93 -17.12 -27.06
N TRP A 31 -16.27 -17.49 -25.81
CA TRP A 31 -15.97 -16.69 -24.63
C TRP A 31 -14.47 -16.47 -24.46
N LEU A 32 -13.64 -17.49 -24.62
CA LEU A 32 -12.18 -17.34 -24.58
C LEU A 32 -11.68 -16.35 -25.63
N THR A 33 -12.22 -16.42 -26.84
CA THR A 33 -11.89 -15.47 -27.92
C THR A 33 -12.30 -14.03 -27.54
N ASP A 34 -13.50 -13.86 -26.99
CA ASP A 34 -13.99 -12.55 -26.50
C ASP A 34 -13.14 -12.01 -25.33
N GLN A 35 -12.55 -12.90 -24.54
CA GLN A 35 -11.62 -12.57 -23.44
C GLN A 35 -10.16 -12.43 -23.90
N ALA A 36 -9.90 -12.36 -25.21
CA ALA A 36 -8.59 -12.23 -25.85
C ALA A 36 -7.63 -13.42 -25.65
N TYR A 37 -8.18 -14.63 -25.52
CA TYR A 37 -7.44 -15.91 -25.55
C TYR A 37 -7.57 -16.63 -26.89
N ASP A 38 -7.53 -15.89 -28.00
CA ASP A 38 -7.70 -16.37 -29.37
C ASP A 38 -6.49 -17.16 -29.93
N LYS A 39 -5.40 -17.23 -29.16
CA LYS A 39 -4.19 -17.97 -29.56
C LYS A 39 -4.48 -19.46 -29.71
N LYS A 40 -4.01 -20.04 -30.83
CA LYS A 40 -4.14 -21.47 -31.14
C LYS A 40 -3.60 -22.39 -30.03
N SER A 41 -2.54 -21.96 -29.33
CA SER A 41 -1.94 -22.70 -28.20
C SER A 41 -2.86 -22.82 -26.97
N VAL A 42 -3.91 -21.99 -26.87
CA VAL A 42 -4.90 -22.03 -25.79
C VAL A 42 -6.18 -22.69 -26.27
N ILE A 43 -6.67 -22.32 -27.47
CA ILE A 43 -7.95 -22.80 -27.99
C ILE A 43 -7.90 -24.26 -28.44
N ALA A 44 -6.87 -24.65 -29.19
CA ALA A 44 -6.82 -25.98 -29.79
C ALA A 44 -6.85 -27.13 -28.76
N PRO A 45 -6.12 -27.04 -27.62
CA PRO A 45 -6.20 -28.10 -26.63
C PRO A 45 -7.56 -28.19 -25.91
N LEU A 46 -8.23 -27.06 -25.68
CA LEU A 46 -9.56 -27.05 -25.06
C LEU A 46 -10.66 -27.60 -25.98
N VAL A 47 -10.58 -27.28 -27.28
CA VAL A 47 -11.47 -27.85 -28.30
C VAL A 47 -11.27 -29.36 -28.39
N LYS A 48 -10.01 -29.82 -28.34
CA LYS A 48 -9.68 -31.26 -28.36
C LYS A 48 -10.28 -32.00 -27.17
N GLN A 49 -10.25 -31.40 -25.98
CA GLN A 49 -10.78 -31.99 -24.75
C GLN A 49 -12.29 -31.75 -24.54
N GLN A 50 -12.95 -30.99 -25.44
CA GLN A 50 -14.38 -30.68 -25.40
C GLN A 50 -14.87 -30.11 -24.05
N PHE A 51 -14.12 -29.18 -23.45
CA PHE A 51 -14.56 -28.51 -22.21
C PHE A 51 -15.91 -27.83 -22.40
N ASP A 52 -16.92 -28.30 -21.69
CA ASP A 52 -18.28 -27.76 -21.65
C ASP A 52 -18.61 -27.15 -20.28
N GLY A 53 -19.82 -26.61 -20.14
CA GLY A 53 -20.28 -25.93 -18.92
C GLY A 53 -20.19 -26.78 -17.66
N GLY A 54 -20.50 -28.07 -17.75
CA GLY A 54 -20.38 -29.02 -16.64
C GLY A 54 -18.92 -29.20 -16.19
N SER A 55 -18.01 -29.27 -17.15
CA SER A 55 -16.57 -29.37 -16.89
C SER A 55 -16.02 -28.08 -16.28
N ILE A 56 -16.38 -26.91 -16.84
CA ILE A 56 -15.91 -25.58 -16.42
C ILE A 56 -16.36 -25.21 -15.00
N ILE A 57 -17.51 -25.73 -14.55
CA ILE A 57 -17.97 -25.48 -13.18
C ILE A 57 -17.02 -26.05 -12.13
N ASN A 58 -16.38 -27.18 -12.42
CA ASN A 58 -15.59 -27.90 -11.43
C ASN A 58 -14.10 -27.99 -11.78
N PHE A 59 -13.68 -27.47 -12.94
CA PHE A 59 -12.29 -27.55 -13.35
C PHE A 59 -11.36 -26.76 -12.41
N LYS A 60 -10.12 -27.20 -12.34
CA LYS A 60 -9.01 -26.60 -11.60
C LYS A 60 -7.97 -26.08 -12.60
N VAL A 61 -6.98 -25.34 -12.09
CA VAL A 61 -5.85 -24.87 -12.90
C VAL A 61 -5.09 -26.05 -13.50
N GLU A 62 -4.99 -27.16 -12.76
CA GLU A 62 -4.32 -28.39 -13.18
C GLU A 62 -4.94 -28.97 -14.46
N ASP A 63 -6.28 -29.00 -14.56
CA ASP A 63 -6.99 -29.55 -15.72
C ASP A 63 -6.65 -28.79 -17.01
N LEU A 64 -6.46 -27.47 -16.92
CA LEU A 64 -6.03 -26.64 -18.04
C LEU A 64 -4.57 -26.88 -18.41
N THR A 65 -3.70 -27.06 -17.41
CA THR A 65 -2.29 -27.37 -17.66
C THR A 65 -2.09 -28.77 -18.23
N GLU A 66 -2.87 -29.76 -17.80
CA GLU A 66 -2.90 -31.12 -18.35
C GLU A 66 -3.44 -31.14 -19.78
N ALA A 67 -4.37 -30.23 -20.11
CA ALA A 67 -4.76 -29.98 -21.49
C ALA A 67 -3.63 -29.39 -22.34
N GLY A 68 -2.50 -28.96 -21.77
CA GLY A 68 -1.35 -28.41 -22.50
C GLY A 68 -1.33 -26.89 -22.60
N ILE A 69 -2.10 -26.19 -21.77
CA ILE A 69 -2.08 -24.73 -21.68
C ILE A 69 -0.97 -24.29 -20.73
N ALA A 70 -0.21 -23.26 -21.11
CA ALA A 70 0.83 -22.71 -20.24
C ALA A 70 0.25 -22.27 -18.89
N LYS A 71 0.94 -22.61 -17.79
CA LYS A 71 0.48 -22.39 -16.41
C LYS A 71 -0.04 -20.97 -16.12
N GLY A 72 0.63 -19.94 -16.66
CA GLY A 72 0.18 -18.55 -16.50
C GLY A 72 -1.16 -18.26 -17.18
N SER A 73 -1.40 -18.80 -18.39
CA SER A 73 -2.66 -18.67 -19.10
C SER A 73 -3.77 -19.50 -18.43
N ALA A 74 -3.45 -20.70 -17.97
CA ALA A 74 -4.37 -21.55 -17.21
C ALA A 74 -4.90 -20.84 -15.95
N LEU A 75 -4.00 -20.27 -15.14
CA LEU A 75 -4.36 -19.52 -13.94
C LEU A 75 -5.24 -18.30 -14.26
N SER A 76 -4.91 -17.56 -15.33
CA SER A 76 -5.66 -16.38 -15.74
C SER A 76 -7.08 -16.73 -16.23
N ILE A 77 -7.24 -17.82 -16.99
CA ILE A 77 -8.55 -18.33 -17.44
C ILE A 77 -9.39 -18.78 -16.24
N PHE A 78 -8.80 -19.55 -15.33
CA PHE A 78 -9.47 -20.03 -14.12
C PHE A 78 -10.02 -18.86 -13.29
N ASN A 79 -9.20 -17.84 -13.00
CA ASN A 79 -9.63 -16.68 -12.21
C ASN A 79 -10.80 -15.93 -12.88
N LYS A 80 -10.78 -15.76 -14.21
CA LYS A 80 -11.88 -15.09 -14.93
C LYS A 80 -13.17 -15.90 -14.90
N ILE A 81 -13.09 -17.24 -14.97
CA ILE A 81 -14.25 -18.10 -14.82
C ILE A 81 -14.82 -18.00 -13.39
N GLU A 82 -13.98 -17.98 -12.36
CA GLU A 82 -14.42 -17.78 -10.98
C GLU A 82 -15.10 -16.42 -10.76
N GLU A 83 -14.57 -15.34 -11.35
CA GLU A 83 -15.23 -14.02 -11.35
C GLU A 83 -16.61 -14.08 -12.04
N LEU A 84 -16.71 -14.77 -13.19
CA LEU A 84 -17.97 -14.92 -13.90
C LEU A 84 -19.00 -15.75 -13.11
N LYS A 85 -18.56 -16.83 -12.42
CA LYS A 85 -19.43 -17.61 -11.53
C LYS A 85 -20.02 -16.72 -10.44
N LYS A 86 -19.19 -15.92 -9.76
CA LYS A 86 -19.64 -14.98 -8.72
C LYS A 86 -20.67 -13.99 -9.26
N LYS A 87 -20.41 -13.43 -10.45
CA LYS A 87 -21.35 -12.53 -11.13
C LYS A 87 -22.68 -13.21 -11.42
N GLN A 88 -22.66 -14.44 -11.95
CA GLN A 88 -23.87 -15.19 -12.27
C GLN A 88 -24.65 -15.65 -11.02
N ILE A 89 -23.96 -15.91 -9.90
CA ILE A 89 -24.62 -16.16 -8.61
C ILE A 89 -25.36 -14.91 -8.13
N GLN A 90 -24.70 -13.75 -8.17
CA GLN A 90 -25.31 -12.47 -7.76
C GLN A 90 -26.54 -12.09 -8.59
N THR A 91 -26.55 -12.42 -9.88
CA THR A 91 -27.69 -12.16 -10.77
C THR A 91 -28.74 -13.26 -10.76
N GLY A 92 -28.56 -14.34 -9.99
CA GLY A 92 -29.47 -15.49 -9.94
C GLY A 92 -29.44 -16.40 -11.18
N LEU A 93 -28.44 -16.25 -12.06
CA LEU A 93 -28.21 -17.12 -13.23
C LEU A 93 -27.63 -18.48 -12.81
N LEU A 94 -26.80 -18.48 -11.77
CA LEU A 94 -26.20 -19.69 -11.20
C LEU A 94 -26.65 -19.85 -9.74
N ALA A 95 -26.98 -21.08 -9.34
CA ALA A 95 -27.33 -21.36 -7.95
C ALA A 95 -26.06 -21.33 -7.08
N ASP A 96 -26.16 -20.76 -5.88
CA ASP A 96 -25.08 -20.83 -4.90
C ASP A 96 -25.03 -22.22 -4.28
N THR A 97 -24.09 -23.06 -4.72
CA THR A 97 -23.87 -24.41 -4.19
C THR A 97 -22.93 -24.43 -3.00
N SER A 98 -22.44 -23.27 -2.54
CA SER A 98 -21.47 -23.19 -1.43
C SER A 98 -22.11 -23.20 -0.03
N GLY A 99 -23.44 -23.24 0.05
CA GLY A 99 -24.20 -23.26 1.31
C GLY A 99 -24.91 -24.58 1.57
N ALA A 100 -24.49 -25.27 2.63
CA ALA A 100 -25.33 -26.21 3.35
C ALA A 100 -26.66 -25.53 3.74
N SER A 101 -27.76 -26.26 3.61
CA SER A 101 -29.15 -25.81 3.81
C SER A 101 -29.34 -24.82 4.97
N ILE A 102 -29.60 -23.55 4.66
CA ILE A 102 -30.33 -22.65 5.55
C ILE A 102 -31.81 -22.79 5.20
N VAL A 103 -32.56 -23.36 6.13
CA VAL A 103 -34.01 -23.47 6.11
C VAL A 103 -34.61 -22.07 5.92
N GLN A 104 -35.30 -21.83 4.80
CA GLN A 104 -36.15 -20.66 4.61
C GLN A 104 -37.43 -20.81 5.44
N LEU A 105 -37.70 -19.85 6.32
CA LEU A 105 -38.99 -19.70 7.01
C LEU A 105 -40.06 -19.13 6.06
N PRO A 106 -41.30 -19.65 6.06
CA PRO A 106 -42.41 -19.05 5.35
C PRO A 106 -43.01 -17.88 6.13
N THR A 107 -43.43 -16.84 5.41
CA THR A 107 -44.13 -15.67 5.94
C THR A 107 -45.64 -15.93 5.98
N SER A 108 -46.25 -15.56 7.13
CA SER A 108 -47.66 -15.19 7.36
C SER A 108 -48.65 -16.23 7.94
N ALA A 109 -48.92 -16.02 9.24
CA ALA A 109 -50.18 -16.08 10.00
C ALA A 109 -51.02 -17.38 10.08
N THR A 110 -51.20 -17.91 11.31
CA THR A 110 -52.46 -17.93 12.09
C THR A 110 -52.30 -18.76 13.38
N THR A 111 -52.88 -18.27 14.47
CA THR A 111 -53.01 -18.84 15.84
C THR A 111 -53.43 -20.31 15.94
N SER A 112 -52.88 -21.06 16.91
CA SER A 112 -53.60 -21.82 17.97
C SER A 112 -52.65 -22.68 18.83
N ASN A 113 -52.98 -22.76 20.13
CA ASN A 113 -52.32 -23.51 21.21
C ASN A 113 -52.14 -25.02 20.93
N THR A 114 -51.15 -25.69 21.55
CA THR A 114 -51.33 -26.66 22.67
C THR A 114 -49.99 -27.36 23.06
N THR A 115 -49.82 -27.50 24.37
CA THR A 115 -48.94 -28.31 25.25
C THR A 115 -48.44 -29.67 24.74
N THR A 116 -47.15 -30.02 24.96
CA THR A 116 -46.62 -31.17 25.76
C THR A 116 -45.13 -31.48 25.48
N THR A 117 -44.34 -31.60 26.56
CA THR A 117 -43.03 -32.31 26.70
C THR A 117 -43.31 -33.81 27.05
N PRO A 118 -42.33 -34.74 27.28
CA PRO A 118 -40.87 -34.81 27.03
C PRO A 118 -40.35 -36.19 26.50
N GLN A 119 -39.05 -36.31 26.17
CA GLN A 119 -38.09 -37.42 26.45
C GLN A 119 -36.90 -37.35 25.45
N ARG A 120 -35.63 -37.19 25.85
CA ARG A 120 -34.65 -38.09 26.50
C ARG A 120 -34.25 -39.29 25.64
N THR A 121 -33.01 -39.28 25.11
CA THR A 121 -32.01 -40.37 25.27
C THR A 121 -30.62 -39.98 24.74
N SER A 122 -29.63 -40.26 25.57
CA SER A 122 -28.18 -40.31 25.40
C SER A 122 -27.71 -41.61 24.73
N ILE A 123 -26.49 -41.63 24.14
CA ILE A 123 -25.36 -42.59 24.34
C ILE A 123 -24.33 -42.51 23.17
N PRO A 124 -23.04 -42.86 23.39
CA PRO A 124 -21.87 -42.23 22.75
C PRO A 124 -21.01 -43.20 21.90
N GLN A 125 -19.72 -42.81 21.67
CA GLN A 125 -18.56 -43.55 21.12
C GLN A 125 -18.44 -43.53 19.58
N GLN A 126 -17.27 -43.48 18.93
CA GLN A 126 -15.92 -43.91 19.29
C GLN A 126 -14.90 -43.22 18.35
N THR A 127 -13.69 -42.97 18.84
CA THR A 127 -12.50 -42.59 18.07
C THR A 127 -11.82 -43.84 17.46
N PRO A 128 -11.09 -43.69 16.34
CA PRO A 128 -9.94 -44.53 16.10
C PRO A 128 -8.64 -43.74 15.86
N VAL A 129 -7.62 -44.19 16.57
CA VAL A 129 -6.19 -43.89 16.44
C VAL A 129 -5.65 -44.57 15.17
N THR A 130 -4.74 -43.90 14.43
CA THR A 130 -3.86 -44.57 13.45
C THR A 130 -2.45 -43.97 13.53
N PRO A 131 -1.38 -44.77 13.32
CA PRO A 131 -0.04 -44.48 13.83
C PRO A 131 0.91 -43.80 12.84
N SER A 132 1.88 -43.11 13.43
CA SER A 132 3.08 -42.53 12.85
C SER A 132 4.04 -43.59 12.29
N THR A 133 4.53 -43.35 11.08
CA THR A 133 5.70 -44.05 10.50
C THR A 133 6.78 -43.02 10.18
N THR A 134 7.91 -43.19 10.87
CA THR A 134 9.16 -42.46 10.68
C THR A 134 9.91 -43.10 9.52
N THR A 135 10.34 -42.33 8.52
CA THR A 135 11.30 -42.81 7.52
C THR A 135 12.44 -41.79 7.39
N THR A 136 13.54 -42.17 8.01
CA THR A 136 14.88 -41.63 7.85
C THR A 136 15.40 -42.00 6.47
N ASN A 137 15.95 -41.06 5.70
CA ASN A 137 16.88 -41.37 4.62
C ASN A 137 18.00 -40.33 4.57
N ASN A 138 19.21 -40.83 4.80
CA ASN A 138 20.48 -40.19 4.52
C ASN A 138 20.67 -40.06 3.00
N THR A 139 21.24 -38.95 2.54
CA THR A 139 21.92 -38.94 1.23
C THR A 139 23.17 -38.08 1.30
N THR A 140 24.26 -38.74 0.96
CA THR A 140 25.64 -38.30 0.80
C THR A 140 25.78 -37.37 -0.39
N THR A 141 26.47 -36.24 -0.23
CA THR A 141 26.78 -35.31 -1.33
C THR A 141 28.27 -35.37 -1.66
N THR A 142 28.55 -35.75 -2.90
CA THR A 142 29.84 -35.74 -3.58
C THR A 142 30.03 -34.38 -4.25
N ASN A 143 31.19 -33.75 -4.01
CA ASN A 143 31.63 -32.51 -4.66
C ASN A 143 32.09 -32.76 -6.10
N GLN A 144 31.60 -31.99 -7.06
CA GLN A 144 32.31 -31.64 -8.30
C GLN A 144 31.77 -30.32 -8.84
N GLY A 145 32.68 -29.39 -9.14
CA GLY A 145 32.40 -28.02 -9.55
C GLY A 145 32.13 -27.85 -11.05
N GLY A 146 31.57 -26.69 -11.39
CA GLY A 146 31.40 -26.21 -12.75
C GLY A 146 30.38 -25.06 -12.84
N ASP A 147 30.89 -23.88 -13.20
CA ASP A 147 30.26 -22.74 -13.88
C ASP A 147 28.93 -22.15 -13.33
N ASP A 148 29.07 -21.01 -12.66
CA ASP A 148 28.02 -20.14 -12.14
C ASP A 148 27.32 -19.33 -13.27
N ASP A 149 26.26 -19.89 -13.82
CA ASP A 149 25.13 -19.12 -14.36
C ASP A 149 24.05 -19.04 -13.27
N GLU A 150 23.77 -17.84 -12.77
CA GLU A 150 22.73 -17.54 -11.75
C GLU A 150 21.35 -18.08 -12.17
N ARG A 151 21.06 -19.33 -11.81
CA ARG A 151 19.69 -19.82 -11.65
C ARG A 151 19.24 -19.42 -10.26
N ASP A 152 18.31 -18.46 -10.21
CA ASP A 152 17.54 -18.15 -9.01
C ASP A 152 16.99 -19.45 -8.41
N ASP A 153 17.52 -19.85 -7.25
CA ASP A 153 17.04 -20.95 -6.43
C ASP A 153 15.68 -20.56 -5.84
N TYR A 154 14.64 -20.70 -6.67
CA TYR A 154 13.25 -20.55 -6.29
C TYR A 154 12.85 -21.70 -5.35
N SER A 155 13.07 -21.46 -4.05
CA SER A 155 12.70 -22.35 -2.95
C SER A 155 11.27 -22.91 -3.08
N SER A 156 11.13 -24.23 -2.88
CA SER A 156 9.88 -25.00 -2.89
C SER A 156 8.88 -24.61 -1.78
N ASP A 157 9.26 -23.72 -0.86
CA ASP A 157 8.46 -23.32 0.30
C ASP A 157 7.29 -22.38 -0.06
N TYR A 158 7.33 -21.71 -1.22
CA TYR A 158 6.28 -20.79 -1.66
C TYR A 158 4.96 -21.48 -2.05
N ALA A 159 5.02 -22.73 -2.51
CA ALA A 159 3.82 -23.47 -2.88
C ALA A 159 2.94 -23.80 -1.66
N GLY A 160 3.55 -23.98 -0.48
CA GLY A 160 2.86 -24.21 0.78
C GLY A 160 2.07 -22.99 1.24
N LYS A 161 2.73 -21.82 1.33
CA LYS A 161 2.08 -20.55 1.69
C LYS A 161 0.96 -20.16 0.73
N TYR A 162 1.12 -20.42 -0.57
CA TYR A 162 0.07 -20.13 -1.55
C TYR A 162 -1.19 -21.01 -1.36
N LYS A 163 -1.01 -22.30 -1.04
CA LYS A 163 -2.13 -23.19 -0.72
C LYS A 163 -2.84 -22.78 0.58
N GLU A 164 -2.10 -22.30 1.59
CA GLU A 164 -2.70 -21.81 2.84
C GLU A 164 -3.58 -20.56 2.59
N ILE A 165 -3.09 -19.58 1.82
CA ILE A 165 -3.84 -18.36 1.47
C ILE A 165 -5.13 -18.70 0.71
N LEU A 166 -5.08 -19.66 -0.24
CA LEU A 166 -6.27 -20.08 -0.99
C LEU A 166 -7.25 -20.90 -0.13
N SER A 167 -6.76 -21.65 0.85
CA SER A 167 -7.61 -22.48 1.73
C SER A 167 -8.41 -21.68 2.75
N ASN A 168 -8.00 -20.43 3.04
CA ASN A 168 -8.67 -19.60 4.03
C ASN A 168 -8.56 -18.10 3.67
N PRO A 169 -9.29 -17.64 2.63
CA PRO A 169 -9.15 -16.29 2.07
C PRO A 169 -9.49 -15.15 3.04
N ASN A 170 -10.11 -15.47 4.19
CA ASN A 170 -10.46 -14.50 5.23
C ASN A 170 -9.44 -14.46 6.38
N LYS A 171 -8.41 -15.32 6.37
CA LYS A 171 -7.36 -15.31 7.39
C LYS A 171 -6.35 -14.22 7.01
N LYS A 172 -6.33 -13.12 7.78
CA LYS A 172 -5.30 -12.09 7.67
C LYS A 172 -3.91 -12.70 7.84
N THR A 173 -2.93 -12.18 7.11
CA THR A 173 -1.53 -12.55 7.28
C THR A 173 -0.97 -11.97 8.58
N GLU A 174 0.13 -12.52 9.10
CA GLU A 174 0.80 -11.96 10.29
C GLU A 174 1.22 -10.49 10.09
N GLU A 175 1.59 -10.12 8.85
CA GLU A 175 1.91 -8.74 8.46
C GLU A 175 0.67 -7.83 8.58
N GLU A 176 -0.48 -8.27 8.06
CA GLU A 176 -1.75 -7.52 8.17
C GLU A 176 -2.22 -7.38 9.63
N GLU A 177 -1.99 -8.39 10.47
CA GLU A 177 -2.30 -8.30 11.91
C GLU A 177 -1.36 -7.34 12.66
N GLU A 178 -0.09 -7.27 12.27
CA GLU A 178 0.86 -6.30 12.82
C GLU A 178 0.47 -4.87 12.41
N ASP A 179 0.08 -4.68 11.15
CA ASP A 179 -0.35 -3.39 10.62
C ASP A 179 -1.66 -2.90 11.29
N ASP A 180 -2.61 -3.81 11.57
CA ASP A 180 -3.81 -3.51 12.39
C ASP A 180 -3.44 -3.06 13.81
N LYS A 181 -2.46 -3.72 14.45
CA LYS A 181 -1.98 -3.35 15.79
C LYS A 181 -1.23 -2.01 15.78
N GLU A 182 -0.51 -1.71 14.71
CA GLU A 182 0.12 -0.40 14.54
C GLU A 182 -0.93 0.70 14.35
N LEU A 183 -1.93 0.45 13.49
CA LEU A 183 -3.06 1.36 13.32
C LEU A 183 -3.77 1.61 14.65
N ALA A 184 -4.00 0.54 15.41
CA ALA A 184 -4.63 0.65 16.71
C ALA A 184 -3.87 1.57 17.69
N ARG A 185 -2.53 1.50 17.67
CA ARG A 185 -1.65 2.36 18.49
C ARG A 185 -1.70 3.82 18.03
N ASP A 186 -1.67 4.07 16.73
CA ASP A 186 -1.77 5.42 16.18
C ASP A 186 -3.13 6.08 16.49
N LEU A 187 -4.22 5.30 16.50
CA LEU A 187 -5.56 5.80 16.83
C LEU A 187 -5.71 6.23 18.29
N GLU A 188 -5.13 5.47 19.23
CA GLU A 188 -5.15 5.81 20.65
C GLU A 188 -4.31 7.05 20.95
N ASN A 189 -3.22 7.25 20.20
CA ASN A 189 -2.29 8.36 20.40
C ASN A 189 -1.86 8.44 21.88
N ARG A 190 -1.53 7.29 22.49
CA ARG A 190 -0.68 7.29 23.68
C ARG A 190 0.68 7.82 23.22
N PRO A 191 1.14 9.01 23.65
CA PRO A 191 2.53 9.35 23.45
C PRO A 191 3.33 8.23 24.11
N THR A 192 3.93 7.35 23.30
CA THR A 192 4.96 6.47 23.80
C THR A 192 6.04 7.40 24.30
N SER A 193 6.10 7.59 25.61
CA SER A 193 7.08 8.43 26.29
C SER A 193 8.53 8.00 26.05
N SER A 194 8.75 6.97 25.22
CA SER A 194 10.02 6.69 24.60
C SER A 194 10.14 7.45 23.28
N LEU A 195 10.72 8.66 23.34
CA LEU A 195 11.77 8.94 22.36
C LEU A 195 12.69 7.71 22.37
N PRO A 196 13.11 7.15 21.22
CA PRO A 196 14.15 6.15 21.22
C PRO A 196 15.40 6.82 21.78
N THR A 197 15.64 6.67 23.09
CA THR A 197 17.00 6.66 23.60
C THR A 197 17.67 5.57 22.81
N THR A 198 18.50 5.95 21.85
CA THR A 198 19.48 5.07 21.24
C THR A 198 20.37 4.55 22.36
N THR A 199 19.94 3.50 23.06
CA THR A 199 20.84 2.65 23.83
C THR A 199 21.64 1.87 22.81
N SER A 200 22.75 2.46 22.39
CA SER A 200 23.81 1.77 21.67
C SER A 200 24.40 0.72 22.60
N SER A 201 23.82 -0.48 22.60
CA SER A 201 24.44 -1.69 23.11
C SER A 201 25.48 -2.17 22.11
N GLY A 202 26.48 -1.33 21.85
CA GLY A 202 27.61 -1.60 20.97
C GLY A 202 28.84 -0.95 21.59
N SER A 203 29.75 -1.78 22.07
CA SER A 203 31.00 -1.40 22.71
C SER A 203 31.89 -0.61 21.75
N TYR A 204 31.73 0.71 21.71
CA TYR A 204 32.70 1.65 21.15
C TYR A 204 33.07 2.68 22.22
N LEU A 205 34.37 2.83 22.42
CA LEU A 205 35.01 3.73 23.39
C LEU A 205 34.58 5.19 23.14
N PRO A 206 34.31 5.98 24.20
CA PRO A 206 33.85 7.35 24.03
C PRO A 206 35.04 8.26 23.72
N THR A 207 35.03 8.91 22.57
CA THR A 207 35.81 10.13 22.34
C THR A 207 34.88 11.33 22.54
N ALA A 208 35.28 12.20 23.46
CA ALA A 208 34.50 13.34 23.91
C ALA A 208 34.50 14.46 22.85
N SER A 209 33.41 14.58 22.10
CA SER A 209 33.08 15.80 21.33
C SER A 209 31.89 16.50 21.99
N LYS A 210 32.13 17.72 22.48
CA LYS A 210 31.11 18.62 23.04
C LYS A 210 30.16 19.09 21.94
N SER A 211 29.09 18.35 21.68
CA SER A 211 27.94 18.86 20.92
C SER A 211 26.95 19.52 21.88
N SER A 212 26.55 20.74 21.56
CA SER A 212 25.52 21.48 22.28
C SER A 212 24.19 20.76 22.16
N SER A 213 23.77 20.06 23.21
CA SER A 213 22.46 19.44 23.29
C SER A 213 21.38 20.52 23.37
N THR A 214 20.67 20.74 22.27
CA THR A 214 19.42 21.50 22.24
C THR A 214 18.44 20.79 23.20
N SER A 215 18.18 21.38 24.36
CA SER A 215 17.26 20.82 25.35
C SER A 215 15.85 20.79 24.77
N VAL A 216 15.37 19.61 24.36
CA VAL A 216 13.97 19.40 23.99
C VAL A 216 13.14 19.57 25.25
N GLN A 217 12.45 20.71 25.38
CA GLN A 217 11.53 20.96 26.49
C GLN A 217 10.37 19.96 26.45
N SER A 218 9.83 19.62 27.63
CA SER A 218 8.73 18.66 27.77
C SER A 218 7.56 19.01 26.87
N PHE A 219 6.98 18.02 26.19
CA PHE A 219 5.74 18.18 25.42
C PHE A 219 4.71 18.95 26.25
N ASN A 220 4.16 20.03 25.68
CA ASN A 220 3.00 20.69 26.28
C ASN A 220 1.92 19.62 26.46
N GLN A 221 1.47 19.41 27.70
CA GLN A 221 0.37 18.51 27.99
C GLN A 221 -0.92 19.15 27.44
N VAL A 222 -1.17 18.96 26.15
CA VAL A 222 -2.41 19.35 25.50
C VAL A 222 -3.50 18.45 26.10
N PRO A 223 -4.50 19.01 26.80
CA PRO A 223 -5.54 18.20 27.43
C PRO A 223 -6.30 17.39 26.39
N GLU A 224 -6.76 16.19 26.73
CA GLU A 224 -7.61 15.41 25.84
C GLU A 224 -8.99 16.06 25.69
N ALA A 225 -9.59 15.94 24.50
CA ALA A 225 -10.91 16.51 24.24
C ALA A 225 -11.98 15.72 25.01
N PRO A 226 -12.84 16.38 25.81
CA PRO A 226 -13.84 15.69 26.63
C PRO A 226 -14.78 14.88 25.75
N MET A 227 -15.16 13.67 26.17
CA MET A 227 -16.12 12.85 25.43
C MET A 227 -17.47 13.55 25.39
N TRP A 228 -18.06 13.63 24.20
CA TRP A 228 -19.41 14.17 24.03
C TRP A 228 -20.45 13.09 24.31
N ASN A 229 -21.60 13.49 24.85
CA ASN A 229 -22.68 12.55 25.09
C ASN A 229 -23.32 12.13 23.76
N LEU A 230 -23.41 10.83 23.52
CA LEU A 230 -23.98 10.26 22.29
C LEU A 230 -25.48 10.59 22.14
N ASP A 231 -26.18 10.82 23.25
CA ASP A 231 -27.60 11.20 23.25
C ASP A 231 -27.82 12.63 22.74
N ASP A 232 -26.78 13.47 22.77
CA ASP A 232 -26.84 14.84 22.26
C ASP A 232 -26.56 14.91 20.74
N PHE A 233 -26.24 13.78 20.09
CA PHE A 233 -25.97 13.76 18.66
C PHE A 233 -27.24 13.93 17.85
N SER A 234 -27.19 14.81 16.84
CA SER A 234 -28.21 14.81 15.79
C SER A 234 -28.21 13.46 15.04
N PHE A 235 -29.31 13.15 14.38
CA PHE A 235 -29.47 11.92 13.60
C PHE A 235 -28.29 11.65 12.65
N ASN A 236 -27.87 12.66 11.87
CA ASN A 236 -26.74 12.53 10.93
C ASN A 236 -25.41 12.30 11.65
N GLN A 237 -25.18 12.96 12.79
CA GLN A 237 -23.97 12.75 13.58
C GLN A 237 -23.92 11.34 14.15
N ARG A 238 -25.07 10.82 14.62
CA ARG A 238 -25.19 9.44 15.10
C ARG A 238 -24.93 8.43 13.98
N GLN A 239 -25.49 8.64 12.79
CA GLN A 239 -25.24 7.78 11.63
C GLN A 239 -23.75 7.74 11.25
N ASN A 240 -23.09 8.91 11.22
CA ASN A 240 -21.66 9.01 10.92
C ASN A 240 -20.79 8.30 11.97
N PHE A 241 -21.16 8.46 13.24
CA PHE A 241 -20.52 7.78 14.36
C PHE A 241 -20.68 6.25 14.25
N ASP A 242 -21.91 5.76 14.07
CA ASP A 242 -22.20 4.33 13.98
C ASP A 242 -21.48 3.69 12.78
N PHE A 243 -21.40 4.39 11.64
CA PHE A 243 -20.66 3.93 10.46
C PHE A 243 -19.15 3.81 10.72
N CYS A 244 -18.55 4.78 11.41
CA CYS A 244 -17.14 4.69 11.78
C CYS A 244 -16.89 3.63 12.86
N LEU A 245 -17.81 3.46 13.81
CA LEU A 245 -17.73 2.42 14.85
C LEU A 245 -17.70 1.03 14.22
N GLN A 246 -18.57 0.76 13.24
CA GLN A 246 -18.58 -0.51 12.50
C GLN A 246 -17.22 -0.83 11.86
N LYS A 247 -16.51 0.19 11.34
CA LYS A 247 -15.16 0.00 10.79
C LYS A 247 -14.14 -0.33 11.86
N LEU A 248 -14.21 0.34 13.01
CA LEU A 248 -13.32 0.09 14.14
C LEU A 248 -13.55 -1.31 14.75
N ASP A 249 -14.80 -1.79 14.78
CA ASP A 249 -15.12 -3.16 15.24
C ASP A 249 -14.51 -4.24 14.34
N ASN A 250 -14.26 -3.91 13.06
CA ASN A 250 -13.56 -4.81 12.14
C ASN A 250 -12.05 -4.83 12.35
N LEU A 251 -11.49 -3.84 13.07
CA LEU A 251 -10.11 -3.90 13.53
C LEU A 251 -10.07 -4.88 14.71
N ARG A 252 -9.24 -5.92 14.64
CA ARG A 252 -9.14 -6.97 15.70
C ARG A 252 -8.60 -6.45 17.05
N ALA A 253 -8.47 -5.14 17.21
CA ALA A 253 -8.07 -4.51 18.46
C ALA A 253 -9.24 -4.52 19.45
N GLN A 254 -9.05 -5.15 20.60
CA GLN A 254 -10.03 -5.12 21.68
C GLN A 254 -9.88 -3.80 22.45
N TYR A 255 -10.81 -2.87 22.24
CA TYR A 255 -10.89 -1.63 22.98
C TYR A 255 -11.95 -1.68 24.08
N ASP A 256 -11.73 -0.95 25.17
CA ASP A 256 -12.82 -0.61 26.08
C ASP A 256 -13.88 0.24 25.36
N THR A 257 -15.14 0.08 25.74
CA THR A 257 -16.27 0.79 25.09
C THR A 257 -16.09 2.32 25.15
N ASN A 258 -15.55 2.86 26.24
CA ASN A 258 -15.34 4.32 26.34
C ASN A 258 -14.19 4.79 25.45
N ILE A 259 -13.15 3.96 25.28
CA ILE A 259 -12.00 4.26 24.44
C ILE A 259 -12.43 4.26 22.97
N ILE A 260 -13.13 3.22 22.51
CA ILE A 260 -13.59 3.15 21.11
C ILE A 260 -14.57 4.27 20.78
N ASN A 261 -15.48 4.61 21.71
CA ASN A 261 -16.37 5.75 21.53
C ASN A 261 -15.60 7.06 21.39
N THR A 262 -14.57 7.28 22.22
CA THR A 262 -13.72 8.47 22.14
C THR A 262 -12.93 8.53 20.83
N ILE A 263 -12.35 7.40 20.39
CA ILE A 263 -11.64 7.29 19.11
C ILE A 263 -12.60 7.61 17.96
N CYS A 264 -13.78 6.99 17.94
CA CYS A 264 -14.77 7.22 16.91
C CYS A 264 -15.17 8.71 16.81
N GLN A 265 -15.44 9.38 17.95
CA GLN A 265 -15.69 10.83 17.96
C GLN A 265 -14.50 11.62 17.39
N ASN A 266 -13.27 11.26 17.77
CA ASN A 266 -12.08 11.93 17.24
C ASN A 266 -11.92 11.72 15.72
N LEU A 267 -12.39 10.60 15.19
CA LEU A 267 -12.28 10.28 13.77
C LEU A 267 -13.35 10.92 12.90
N VAL A 268 -14.58 11.11 13.40
CA VAL A 268 -15.73 11.56 12.57
C VAL A 268 -16.05 13.05 12.66
N PHE A 269 -15.60 13.73 13.70
CA PHE A 269 -15.86 15.17 13.88
C PHE A 269 -14.62 15.99 13.50
N PRO A 270 -14.66 16.86 12.46
CA PRO A 270 -13.50 17.61 11.97
C PRO A 270 -12.72 18.36 13.06
N GLU A 271 -13.42 19.02 13.98
CA GLU A 271 -12.83 19.76 15.09
C GLU A 271 -12.08 18.85 16.07
N ARG A 272 -12.60 17.64 16.31
CA ARG A 272 -11.92 16.66 17.16
C ARG A 272 -10.76 16.00 16.43
N PHE A 273 -10.93 15.69 15.15
CA PHE A 273 -9.86 15.14 14.30
C PHE A 273 -8.68 16.11 14.26
N ARG A 274 -8.96 17.38 13.98
CA ARG A 274 -7.98 18.47 14.01
C ARG A 274 -7.26 18.55 15.35
N TYR A 275 -8.01 18.57 16.45
CA TYR A 275 -7.44 18.75 17.78
C TYR A 275 -6.63 17.54 18.27
N LYS A 276 -7.05 16.32 17.93
CA LYS A 276 -6.40 15.08 18.35
C LYS A 276 -5.19 14.75 17.49
N TYR A 277 -5.33 14.81 16.17
CA TYR A 277 -4.35 14.26 15.23
C TYR A 277 -3.53 15.32 14.49
N LEU A 278 -4.08 16.52 14.27
CA LEU A 278 -3.43 17.59 13.50
C LEU A 278 -3.17 18.84 14.34
N ASN A 279 -2.78 18.68 15.60
CA ASN A 279 -2.58 19.81 16.53
C ASN A 279 -1.11 20.24 16.63
N PRO A 280 -0.73 21.41 16.08
CA PRO A 280 0.61 21.98 16.18
C PRO A 280 1.14 22.08 17.61
N GLN A 281 0.25 22.29 18.59
CA GLN A 281 0.65 22.42 20.00
C GLN A 281 1.13 21.10 20.62
N ARG A 282 0.89 19.97 19.95
CA ARG A 282 1.42 18.64 20.33
C ARG A 282 2.80 18.35 19.72
N LEU A 283 3.29 19.22 18.83
CA LEU A 283 4.61 19.05 18.20
C LEU A 283 5.72 19.51 19.17
N PRO A 284 6.95 18.97 19.02
CA PRO A 284 8.10 19.51 19.72
C PRO A 284 8.28 21.00 19.41
N ILE A 285 8.49 21.80 20.44
CA ILE A 285 8.82 23.23 20.29
C ILE A 285 10.33 23.32 20.06
N TYR A 286 10.71 23.92 18.94
CA TYR A 286 12.12 24.19 18.64
C TYR A 286 12.43 25.62 19.05
N GLU A 287 13.40 25.83 19.94
CA GLU A 287 13.83 27.17 20.37
C GLU A 287 14.49 27.95 19.21
N ASN A 288 13.70 28.40 18.24
CA ASN A 288 14.20 29.22 17.14
C ASN A 288 14.08 30.71 17.47
N LYS A 289 15.25 31.37 17.56
CA LYS A 289 15.39 32.79 17.91
C LYS A 289 14.90 33.77 16.83
N LYS A 290 14.36 33.28 15.69
CA LYS A 290 13.82 34.11 14.61
C LYS A 290 12.41 33.63 14.27
N LYS A 291 11.42 34.51 14.46
CA LYS A 291 10.05 34.30 13.97
C LYS A 291 10.08 34.27 12.44
N ASN A 292 10.09 33.07 11.88
CA ASN A 292 9.86 32.90 10.45
C ASN A 292 8.36 32.98 10.17
N GLU A 293 8.01 33.31 8.93
CA GLU A 293 6.63 33.18 8.46
C GLU A 293 6.16 31.72 8.55
N SER A 294 4.93 31.50 8.99
CA SER A 294 4.36 30.15 9.08
C SER A 294 4.31 29.49 7.70
N PHE A 295 4.68 28.21 7.63
CA PHE A 295 4.59 27.44 6.39
C PHE A 295 4.39 25.95 6.68
N MET A 296 3.96 25.20 5.67
CA MET A 296 3.98 23.74 5.68
C MET A 296 4.20 23.22 4.26
N LYS A 297 5.03 22.18 4.10
CA LYS A 297 5.17 21.49 2.82
C LYS A 297 4.18 20.36 2.70
N VAL A 298 3.70 20.11 1.48
CA VAL A 298 2.87 18.96 1.15
C VAL A 298 3.66 18.05 0.22
N LYS A 299 3.68 16.75 0.50
CA LYS A 299 4.37 15.73 -0.29
C LYS A 299 3.47 14.52 -0.52
N MET A 300 3.68 13.84 -1.63
CA MET A 300 3.03 12.57 -1.93
C MET A 300 4.05 11.45 -1.81
N VAL A 301 3.67 10.38 -1.11
CA VAL A 301 4.49 9.18 -0.90
C VAL A 301 3.83 8.02 -1.61
N VAL A 302 4.62 7.24 -2.35
CA VAL A 302 4.21 6.01 -3.02
C VAL A 302 4.97 4.85 -2.40
N THR A 303 4.24 3.82 -1.97
CA THR A 303 4.80 2.63 -1.32
C THR A 303 4.39 1.36 -2.07
N GLU A 304 5.26 0.35 -2.05
CA GLU A 304 4.97 -0.95 -2.64
C GLU A 304 3.94 -1.72 -1.80
N MET A 305 2.85 -2.20 -2.43
CA MET A 305 1.87 -3.05 -1.78
C MET A 305 2.35 -4.51 -1.74
N GLY A 306 2.84 -4.99 -0.60
CA GLY A 306 3.17 -6.41 -0.36
C GLY A 306 4.29 -7.00 -1.24
N ASP A 307 5.12 -7.86 -0.64
CA ASP A 307 6.24 -8.51 -1.33
C ASP A 307 5.89 -9.87 -1.95
N GLY A 308 4.64 -10.30 -1.81
CA GLY A 308 4.17 -11.57 -2.34
C GLY A 308 4.49 -11.70 -3.83
N ALA A 309 5.13 -12.80 -4.22
CA ALA A 309 5.48 -13.09 -5.61
C ALA A 309 4.27 -12.98 -6.56
N ALA A 310 3.06 -13.30 -6.08
CA ALA A 310 1.81 -13.11 -6.80
C ALA A 310 1.49 -11.63 -7.06
N HIS A 311 1.67 -10.74 -6.08
CA HIS A 311 1.46 -9.29 -6.25
C HIS A 311 2.48 -8.70 -7.21
N ARG A 312 3.77 -9.09 -7.10
CA ARG A 312 4.82 -8.69 -8.05
C ARG A 312 4.54 -9.19 -9.47
N PHE A 313 4.08 -10.44 -9.61
CA PHE A 313 3.71 -11.02 -10.90
C PHE A 313 2.50 -10.32 -11.53
N VAL A 314 1.42 -10.12 -10.76
CA VAL A 314 0.22 -9.41 -11.25
C VAL A 314 0.55 -7.96 -11.58
N ARG A 315 1.47 -7.29 -10.86
CA ARG A 315 1.99 -5.96 -11.23
C ARG A 315 2.69 -5.99 -12.59
N ARG A 316 3.70 -6.86 -12.73
CA ARG A 316 4.59 -6.89 -13.90
C ARG A 316 3.91 -7.37 -15.18
N PHE A 317 2.90 -8.24 -15.06
CA PHE A 317 2.21 -8.81 -16.22
C PHE A 317 0.77 -8.34 -16.38
N GLY A 318 0.16 -7.75 -15.35
CA GLY A 318 -1.23 -7.29 -15.40
C GLY A 318 -1.48 -6.23 -16.49
N SER A 319 -0.48 -5.41 -16.79
CA SER A 319 -0.54 -4.45 -17.90
C SER A 319 -0.47 -5.11 -19.28
N MET A 320 0.27 -6.21 -19.43
CA MET A 320 0.29 -7.00 -20.67
C MET A 320 -1.07 -7.64 -20.96
N PHE A 321 -1.88 -7.89 -19.94
CA PHE A 321 -3.18 -8.54 -20.07
C PHE A 321 -4.36 -7.57 -20.26
N LYS A 322 -4.11 -6.27 -20.51
CA LYS A 322 -5.15 -5.22 -20.65
C LYS A 322 -6.25 -5.35 -19.58
N ASN A 323 -5.88 -5.68 -18.34
CA ASN A 323 -6.86 -5.77 -17.27
C ASN A 323 -7.38 -4.36 -17.00
N SER A 324 -8.66 -4.14 -17.34
CA SER A 324 -9.33 -2.84 -17.19
C SER A 324 -9.23 -2.27 -15.78
N THR A 325 -9.11 -3.15 -14.78
CA THR A 325 -8.97 -2.77 -13.37
C THR A 325 -7.65 -2.04 -13.09
N ILE A 326 -6.54 -2.52 -13.64
CA ILE A 326 -5.21 -1.92 -13.38
C ILE A 326 -5.07 -0.60 -14.13
N GLN A 327 -5.64 -0.51 -15.34
CA GLN A 327 -5.60 0.70 -16.15
C GLN A 327 -6.43 1.85 -15.55
N GLN A 328 -7.41 1.54 -14.70
CA GLN A 328 -8.24 2.54 -14.01
C GLN A 328 -7.55 3.15 -12.78
N MET A 329 -6.52 2.50 -12.23
CA MET A 329 -5.75 3.04 -11.11
C MET A 329 -4.78 4.13 -11.62
N GLU A 330 -4.72 5.25 -10.90
CA GLU A 330 -3.91 6.40 -11.33
C GLU A 330 -2.41 6.09 -11.26
N TYR A 331 -1.98 5.37 -10.24
CA TYR A 331 -0.57 5.07 -9.98
C TYR A 331 -0.24 3.58 -10.07
N GLY A 332 -1.15 2.73 -10.57
CA GLY A 332 -0.99 1.27 -10.58
C GLY A 332 -1.33 0.62 -9.23
N MET A 333 -0.85 -0.61 -8.96
CA MET A 333 -1.09 -1.31 -7.68
C MET A 333 -0.08 -0.89 -6.60
N PHE A 334 -0.13 0.39 -6.24
CA PHE A 334 0.70 1.01 -5.22
C PHE A 334 -0.16 1.69 -4.18
N HIS A 335 0.34 1.73 -2.95
CA HIS A 335 -0.29 2.50 -1.88
C HIS A 335 0.24 3.93 -1.91
N THR A 336 -0.66 4.87 -1.66
CA THR A 336 -0.34 6.31 -1.67
C THR A 336 -0.72 6.95 -0.36
N ALA A 337 0.19 7.75 0.16
CA ALA A 337 0.01 8.56 1.37
C ALA A 337 0.43 10.00 1.11
N LEU A 338 0.05 10.91 2.01
CA LEU A 338 0.43 12.31 1.96
C LEU A 338 1.20 12.69 3.23
N ILE A 339 2.26 13.48 3.07
CA ILE A 339 2.89 14.18 4.19
C ILE A 339 2.44 15.65 4.10
N ILE A 340 1.67 16.10 5.08
CA ILE A 340 1.19 17.48 5.17
C ILE A 340 1.83 18.10 6.41
N GLY A 341 2.85 18.93 6.21
CA GLY A 341 3.68 19.44 7.30
C GLY A 341 4.35 18.29 8.07
N PRO A 342 4.11 18.15 9.39
CA PRO A 342 4.63 17.03 10.19
C PRO A 342 3.78 15.75 10.13
N TRP A 343 2.61 15.77 9.49
CA TRP A 343 1.64 14.69 9.60
C TRP A 343 1.72 13.76 8.39
N TYR A 344 2.05 12.49 8.62
CA TYR A 344 1.95 11.43 7.63
C TYR A 344 0.52 10.88 7.64
N ILE A 345 -0.23 11.13 6.57
CA ILE A 345 -1.66 10.81 6.46
C ILE A 345 -1.85 9.73 5.42
N GLU A 346 -2.54 8.66 5.80
CA GLU A 346 -2.91 7.59 4.87
C GLU A 346 -4.32 7.08 5.12
N TRP A 347 -4.84 6.37 4.13
CA TRP A 347 -6.13 5.69 4.17
C TRP A 347 -5.97 4.34 3.49
N GLY A 348 -6.24 3.26 4.22
CA GLY A 348 -5.99 1.89 3.77
C GLY A 348 -7.24 1.02 3.77
N ASP A 349 -7.03 -0.29 3.72
CA ASP A 349 -8.05 -1.34 3.77
C ASP A 349 -8.94 -1.28 5.02
N SER A 350 -8.43 -0.74 6.13
CA SER A 350 -9.21 -0.41 7.33
C SER A 350 -10.37 0.57 7.08
N SER A 351 -10.38 1.27 5.94
CA SER A 351 -11.33 2.35 5.65
C SER A 351 -11.28 3.53 6.62
N ILE A 352 -10.17 3.66 7.37
CA ILE A 352 -9.91 4.74 8.33
C ILE A 352 -8.74 5.60 7.86
N ALA A 353 -8.96 6.92 7.85
CA ALA A 353 -7.97 7.94 7.55
C ALA A 353 -7.25 8.24 8.85
N VAL A 354 -5.95 7.96 8.87
CA VAL A 354 -5.11 8.00 10.07
C VAL A 354 -3.92 8.92 9.86
N VAL A 355 -3.49 9.56 10.95
CA VAL A 355 -2.20 10.24 11.05
C VAL A 355 -1.22 9.29 11.72
N ARG A 356 -0.23 8.82 10.97
CA ARG A 356 0.77 7.85 11.44
C ARG A 356 1.89 8.55 12.20
N SER A 357 2.37 7.88 13.25
CA SER A 357 3.58 8.28 13.97
C SER A 357 4.87 7.93 13.23
N LYS A 358 4.81 6.92 12.36
CA LYS A 358 5.95 6.41 11.58
C LYS A 358 5.63 6.35 10.10
N SER A 359 6.69 6.37 9.29
CA SER A 359 6.62 6.18 7.84
C SER A 359 6.66 4.69 7.45
N SER A 360 6.27 4.42 6.21
CA SER A 360 6.31 3.07 5.63
C SER A 360 7.73 2.57 5.35
N SER A 361 8.01 1.31 5.72
CA SER A 361 9.23 0.57 5.37
C SER A 361 9.37 0.26 3.87
N LYS A 362 8.29 0.45 3.11
CA LYS A 362 8.21 0.10 1.68
C LYS A 362 8.06 1.34 0.80
N ALA A 363 8.45 2.52 1.29
CA ALA A 363 8.45 3.74 0.50
C ALA A 363 9.33 3.55 -0.74
N VAL A 364 8.75 3.69 -1.91
CA VAL A 364 9.47 3.58 -3.19
C VAL A 364 9.89 4.97 -3.66
N PHE A 365 9.09 5.98 -3.33
CA PHE A 365 9.24 7.30 -3.89
C PHE A 365 8.47 8.34 -3.06
N ALA A 366 9.04 9.53 -2.86
CA ALA A 366 8.36 10.65 -2.18
C ALA A 366 8.66 12.01 -2.82
N VAL A 367 7.62 12.69 -3.31
CA VAL A 367 7.73 13.92 -4.12
C VAL A 367 7.06 15.12 -3.49
N ASP A 368 7.63 16.31 -3.73
CA ASP A 368 7.01 17.57 -3.32
C ASP A 368 5.76 17.86 -4.16
N VAL A 369 4.65 18.15 -3.49
CA VAL A 369 3.46 18.70 -4.11
C VAL A 369 3.56 20.22 -4.16
N THR A 370 3.73 20.87 -2.99
CA THR A 370 3.83 22.33 -2.90
C THR A 370 4.32 22.77 -1.51
N LYS A 371 4.53 24.09 -1.34
CA LYS A 371 4.75 24.74 -0.05
C LYS A 371 3.64 25.75 0.22
N ILE A 372 2.85 25.51 1.26
CA ILE A 372 1.82 26.43 1.75
C ILE A 372 2.50 27.43 2.70
N VAL A 373 2.29 28.73 2.48
CA VAL A 373 2.93 29.81 3.23
C VAL A 373 1.88 30.79 3.77
N GLY A 374 2.14 31.35 4.95
CA GLY A 374 1.28 32.28 5.66
C GLY A 374 0.40 31.58 6.71
N LEU A 375 0.28 32.19 7.88
CA LEU A 375 -0.43 31.64 9.04
C LEU A 375 -1.88 31.23 8.72
N GLU A 376 -2.62 32.09 8.04
CA GLU A 376 -4.01 31.84 7.67
C GLU A 376 -4.15 30.67 6.69
N ASN A 377 -3.30 30.61 5.67
CA ASN A 377 -3.30 29.54 4.67
C ASN A 377 -2.95 28.19 5.29
N VAL A 378 -1.95 28.17 6.19
CA VAL A 378 -1.57 26.99 6.97
C VAL A 378 -2.72 26.51 7.84
N ALA A 379 -3.35 27.42 8.62
CA ALA A 379 -4.47 27.08 9.48
C ALA A 379 -5.66 26.52 8.66
N LYS A 380 -6.00 27.16 7.54
CA LYS A 380 -7.05 26.72 6.62
C LYS A 380 -6.75 25.36 6.00
N ALA A 381 -5.48 25.08 5.66
CA ALA A 381 -5.09 23.78 5.13
C ALA A 381 -5.21 22.67 6.20
N ILE A 382 -4.87 22.95 7.46
CA ILE A 382 -5.10 22.03 8.58
C ILE A 382 -6.60 21.74 8.76
N ASP A 383 -7.44 22.79 8.78
CA ASP A 383 -8.90 22.65 8.90
C ASP A 383 -9.50 21.82 7.76
N LYS A 384 -9.07 22.09 6.52
CA LYS A 384 -9.50 21.35 5.34
C LYS A 384 -9.07 19.89 5.41
N THR A 385 -7.83 19.62 5.80
CA THR A 385 -7.28 18.26 5.96
C THR A 385 -8.08 17.48 7.00
N ALA A 386 -8.34 18.07 8.17
CA ALA A 386 -9.17 17.44 9.19
C ALA A 386 -10.58 17.14 8.71
N SER A 387 -11.18 18.08 7.96
CA SER A 387 -12.54 17.94 7.43
C SER A 387 -12.65 16.79 6.42
N ILE A 388 -11.69 16.67 5.49
CA ILE A 388 -11.74 15.59 4.49
C ILE A 388 -11.44 14.23 5.12
N CYS A 389 -10.47 14.13 6.04
CA CYS A 389 -10.22 12.88 6.77
C CYS A 389 -11.45 12.42 7.55
N ALA A 390 -12.08 13.34 8.30
CA ALA A 390 -13.29 13.04 9.05
C ALA A 390 -14.47 12.64 8.15
N HIS A 391 -14.61 13.30 6.99
CA HIS A 391 -15.62 12.93 6.00
C HIS A 391 -15.41 11.50 5.48
N TRP A 392 -14.17 11.11 5.14
CA TRP A 392 -13.89 9.76 4.66
C TRP A 392 -14.12 8.70 5.74
N ASN A 393 -13.74 8.98 6.99
CA ASN A 393 -14.04 8.12 8.13
C ASN A 393 -15.54 7.89 8.32
N ALA A 394 -16.35 8.92 8.11
CA ALA A 394 -17.80 8.84 8.30
C ALA A 394 -18.59 8.29 7.10
N HIS A 395 -18.03 8.25 5.87
CA HIS A 395 -18.86 7.98 4.67
C HIS A 395 -18.24 7.05 3.61
N LYS A 396 -16.96 6.68 3.71
CA LYS A 396 -16.26 5.92 2.64
C LYS A 396 -15.80 4.56 3.14
N THR A 397 -16.03 3.51 2.36
CA THR A 397 -15.48 2.17 2.61
C THR A 397 -14.44 1.87 1.54
N TYR A 398 -13.34 1.26 1.97
CA TYR A 398 -12.25 0.90 1.09
C TYR A 398 -12.70 -0.18 0.09
N ASP A 399 -12.46 0.13 -1.18
CA ASP A 399 -12.62 -0.75 -2.32
C ASP A 399 -11.44 -0.54 -3.25
N ASN A 400 -10.74 -1.63 -3.58
CA ASN A 400 -9.52 -1.56 -4.39
C ASN A 400 -9.72 -0.85 -5.73
N LYS A 401 -10.93 -0.84 -6.31
CA LYS A 401 -11.17 -0.27 -7.64
C LYS A 401 -11.74 1.14 -7.62
N SER A 402 -12.77 1.36 -6.81
CA SER A 402 -13.63 2.55 -6.87
C SER A 402 -13.45 3.50 -5.70
N CYS A 403 -12.81 3.06 -4.62
CA CYS A 403 -12.57 3.89 -3.44
C CYS A 403 -11.35 3.38 -2.68
N ASN A 404 -10.15 3.70 -3.14
CA ASN A 404 -8.88 3.26 -2.55
C ASN A 404 -8.01 4.44 -2.07
N CYS A 405 -6.80 4.15 -1.60
CA CYS A 405 -5.85 5.15 -1.08
C CYS A 405 -5.49 6.25 -2.09
N GLN A 406 -5.50 5.95 -3.40
CA GLN A 406 -5.20 6.91 -4.46
C GLN A 406 -6.35 7.90 -4.66
N HIS A 407 -7.59 7.40 -4.59
CA HIS A 407 -8.79 8.25 -4.61
C HIS A 407 -8.81 9.18 -3.39
N PHE A 408 -8.42 8.67 -2.22
CA PHE A 408 -8.30 9.46 -1.01
C PHE A 408 -7.25 10.57 -1.15
N ALA A 409 -6.01 10.21 -1.53
CA ALA A 409 -4.93 11.17 -1.70
C ALA A 409 -5.32 12.27 -2.72
N THR A 410 -5.93 11.88 -3.84
CA THR A 410 -6.43 12.82 -4.85
C THR A 410 -7.52 13.74 -4.29
N ALA A 411 -8.50 13.19 -3.57
CA ALA A 411 -9.56 13.99 -2.95
C ALA A 411 -9.01 15.00 -1.93
N VAL A 412 -7.98 14.62 -1.15
CA VAL A 412 -7.30 15.55 -0.23
C VAL A 412 -6.61 16.68 -1.02
N LEU A 413 -5.86 16.35 -2.06
CA LEU A 413 -5.18 17.36 -2.89
C LEU A 413 -6.17 18.30 -3.59
N GLU A 414 -7.28 17.79 -4.11
CA GLU A 414 -8.35 18.59 -4.71
C GLU A 414 -9.02 19.50 -3.67
N TYR A 415 -9.35 18.97 -2.48
CA TYR A 415 -9.98 19.74 -1.42
C TYR A 415 -9.08 20.87 -0.90
N LEU A 416 -7.77 20.65 -0.90
CA LEU A 416 -6.76 21.68 -0.60
C LEU A 416 -6.54 22.66 -1.76
N GLY A 417 -6.93 22.31 -2.99
CA GLY A 417 -6.69 23.12 -4.18
C GLY A 417 -5.28 22.96 -4.77
N LEU A 418 -4.62 21.82 -4.51
CA LEU A 418 -3.21 21.57 -4.82
C LEU A 418 -3.01 20.57 -5.96
N ARG A 419 -4.09 20.03 -6.53
CA ARG A 419 -4.03 19.04 -7.60
C ARG A 419 -3.26 19.54 -8.83
N GLN A 420 -3.48 20.79 -9.23
CA GLN A 420 -2.78 21.37 -10.37
C GLN A 420 -1.29 21.59 -10.09
N ASP A 421 -0.93 22.00 -8.86
CA ASP A 421 0.48 22.19 -8.46
C ASP A 421 1.23 20.86 -8.52
N PHE A 422 0.59 19.78 -8.05
CA PHE A 422 1.14 18.43 -8.15
C PHE A 422 1.44 18.05 -9.60
N GLU A 423 0.45 18.12 -10.49
CA GLU A 423 0.64 17.78 -11.91
C GLU A 423 1.71 18.64 -12.59
N ASN A 424 1.79 19.92 -12.22
CA ASN A 424 2.79 20.84 -12.75
C ASN A 424 4.22 20.50 -12.31
N ASN A 425 4.39 19.80 -11.18
CA ASN A 425 5.67 19.41 -10.61
C ASN A 425 6.16 18.05 -11.12
N ILE A 426 5.28 17.20 -11.65
CA ILE A 426 5.65 15.90 -12.24
C ILE A 426 6.08 16.08 -13.70
N LYS A 427 7.38 16.31 -13.93
CA LYS A 427 7.97 16.56 -15.25
C LYS A 427 9.26 15.77 -15.49
N GLY A 428 9.64 15.64 -16.76
CA GLY A 428 10.92 15.04 -17.17
C GLY A 428 11.07 13.58 -16.71
N PRO A 429 12.26 13.18 -16.23
CA PRO A 429 12.52 11.83 -15.71
C PRO A 429 11.52 11.37 -14.65
N MET A 430 11.01 12.31 -13.84
CA MET A 430 9.99 12.03 -12.84
C MET A 430 8.71 11.49 -13.46
N ARG A 431 8.23 12.15 -14.52
CA ARG A 431 7.02 11.73 -15.22
C ARG A 431 7.21 10.35 -15.84
N VAL A 432 8.36 10.12 -16.47
CA VAL A 432 8.71 8.81 -17.04
C VAL A 432 8.72 7.73 -15.96
N TYR A 433 9.24 8.02 -14.77
CA TYR A 433 9.23 7.08 -13.65
C TYR A 433 7.80 6.77 -13.18
N MET A 434 6.95 7.79 -13.00
CA MET A 434 5.55 7.60 -12.60
C MET A 434 4.73 6.86 -13.67
N ASP A 435 4.95 7.14 -14.94
CA ASP A 435 4.29 6.44 -16.05
C ASP A 435 4.70 4.95 -16.06
N ARG A 436 5.94 4.60 -15.69
CA ARG A 436 6.38 3.20 -15.55
C ARG A 436 5.80 2.52 -14.32
N LEU A 437 5.69 3.22 -13.19
CA LEU A 437 4.97 2.71 -12.02
C LEU A 437 3.54 2.34 -12.41
N LYS A 438 2.84 3.25 -13.09
CA LYS A 438 1.46 3.07 -13.53
C LYS A 438 1.31 1.94 -14.56
N ASN A 439 2.12 1.99 -15.62
CA ASN A 439 1.93 1.14 -16.80
C ASN A 439 2.64 -0.21 -16.70
N ASP A 440 3.77 -0.30 -15.99
CA ASP A 440 4.58 -1.52 -15.94
C ASP A 440 4.52 -2.19 -14.55
N GLY A 441 4.02 -1.49 -13.53
CA GLY A 441 4.09 -1.94 -12.15
C GLY A 441 5.52 -2.05 -11.61
N VAL A 442 6.50 -1.42 -12.29
CA VAL A 442 7.92 -1.51 -11.95
C VAL A 442 8.27 -0.43 -10.92
N CYS A 443 8.69 -0.86 -9.73
CA CYS A 443 8.98 0.00 -8.59
C CYS A 443 10.47 0.22 -8.30
N ASP A 444 11.38 -0.44 -9.03
CA ASP A 444 12.81 -0.26 -8.81
C ASP A 444 13.18 1.23 -8.86
N MET A 445 14.00 1.72 -7.91
CA MET A 445 14.56 3.08 -7.92
C MET A 445 15.59 3.22 -9.05
N ARG A 446 15.09 3.21 -10.29
CA ARG A 446 15.89 3.12 -11.50
C ARG A 446 15.96 4.47 -12.19
N TYR A 447 17.18 4.94 -12.41
CA TYR A 447 17.51 6.14 -13.15
C TYR A 447 18.12 5.79 -14.51
N HIS A 448 17.63 6.41 -15.59
CA HIS A 448 18.17 6.22 -16.94
C HIS A 448 19.33 7.20 -17.15
N LEU A 449 20.50 6.69 -17.51
CA LEU A 449 21.71 7.49 -17.62
C LEU A 449 21.77 8.22 -18.95
N GLU A 450 21.94 9.54 -18.90
CA GLU A 450 22.44 10.27 -20.06
C GLU A 450 23.90 9.88 -20.33
N PRO A 451 24.34 9.78 -21.60
CA PRO A 451 25.73 9.45 -21.95
C PRO A 451 26.75 10.35 -21.24
N THR A 452 26.44 11.65 -21.13
CA THR A 452 27.35 12.61 -20.52
C THR A 452 27.52 12.41 -19.00
N ILE A 453 26.52 11.85 -18.32
CA ILE A 453 26.60 11.51 -16.89
C ILE A 453 27.28 10.16 -16.70
N LYS A 454 26.99 9.21 -17.59
CA LYS A 454 27.67 7.92 -17.62
C LYS A 454 29.19 8.10 -17.71
N ASP A 455 29.66 8.92 -18.63
CA ASP A 455 31.09 9.19 -18.81
C ASP A 455 31.72 9.82 -17.56
N VAL A 456 30.97 10.67 -16.85
CA VAL A 456 31.44 11.27 -15.59
C VAL A 456 31.63 10.19 -14.53
N ILE A 457 30.65 9.31 -14.33
CA ILE A 457 30.74 8.27 -13.30
C ILE A 457 31.87 7.28 -13.61
N VAL A 458 31.92 6.76 -14.84
CA VAL A 458 32.90 5.73 -15.25
C VAL A 458 34.34 6.23 -15.13
N ASN A 459 34.60 7.52 -15.38
CA ASN A 459 35.94 8.11 -15.33
C ASN A 459 36.27 8.82 -14.00
N SER A 460 35.38 8.76 -12.99
CA SER A 460 35.59 9.39 -11.69
C SER A 460 36.33 8.51 -10.69
N ASP A 461 36.59 9.05 -9.50
CA ASP A 461 37.19 8.36 -8.36
C ASP A 461 36.15 7.73 -7.42
N CYS A 462 34.90 7.52 -7.89
CA CYS A 462 33.89 6.79 -7.12
C CYS A 462 34.20 5.29 -7.00
N SER A 463 33.40 4.59 -6.20
CA SER A 463 33.50 3.15 -5.97
C SER A 463 33.40 2.34 -7.28
N GLU A 464 34.14 1.24 -7.34
CA GLU A 464 34.11 0.31 -8.48
C GLU A 464 32.74 -0.34 -8.66
N GLU A 465 31.99 -0.50 -7.56
CA GLU A 465 30.61 -0.93 -7.58
C GLU A 465 29.74 0.05 -8.40
N LEU A 466 29.81 1.34 -8.08
CA LEU A 466 29.06 2.37 -8.80
C LEU A 466 29.47 2.45 -10.28
N LYS A 467 30.77 2.34 -10.60
CA LYS A 467 31.25 2.30 -12.00
C LYS A 467 30.70 1.11 -12.76
N LYS A 468 30.72 -0.08 -12.17
CA LYS A 468 30.17 -1.31 -12.76
C LYS A 468 28.68 -1.13 -13.05
N PHE A 469 27.91 -0.55 -12.14
CA PHE A 469 26.50 -0.27 -12.36
C PHE A 469 26.24 0.80 -13.42
N ALA A 470 27.06 1.85 -13.47
CA ALA A 470 26.92 2.92 -14.45
C ALA A 470 27.32 2.51 -15.88
N SER A 471 27.99 1.38 -16.06
CA SER A 471 28.33 0.83 -17.38
C SER A 471 27.10 0.47 -18.24
N GLY A 472 25.91 0.33 -17.63
CA GLY A 472 24.65 0.09 -18.30
C GLY A 472 24.03 1.31 -19.00
N LYS A 473 22.74 1.20 -19.36
CA LYS A 473 21.89 2.32 -19.81
C LYS A 473 21.11 2.97 -18.65
N SER A 474 21.06 2.31 -17.51
CA SER A 474 20.33 2.75 -16.32
C SER A 474 20.99 2.20 -15.07
N VAL A 475 20.85 2.91 -13.96
CA VAL A 475 21.30 2.49 -12.62
C VAL A 475 20.07 2.22 -11.78
N THR A 476 20.06 1.12 -11.03
CA THR A 476 19.06 0.87 -9.98
C THR A 476 19.74 1.03 -8.63
N PHE A 477 19.26 1.97 -7.82
CA PHE A 477 19.81 2.23 -6.48
C PHE A 477 19.26 1.20 -5.50
N LYS A 478 20.13 0.28 -5.06
CA LYS A 478 19.79 -0.73 -4.04
C LYS A 478 19.98 -0.18 -2.62
N THR A 479 20.94 0.71 -2.45
CA THR A 479 21.27 1.31 -1.15
C THR A 479 21.25 2.83 -1.23
N HIS A 480 20.98 3.46 -0.10
CA HIS A 480 21.00 4.91 0.05
C HIS A 480 22.41 5.47 -0.19
N LYS A 481 23.44 4.80 0.36
CA LYS A 481 24.85 5.14 0.10
C LYS A 481 25.17 5.20 -1.40
N MET A 482 24.68 4.25 -2.19
CA MET A 482 24.93 4.23 -3.64
C MET A 482 24.31 5.45 -4.34
N LEU A 483 23.12 5.86 -3.93
CA LEU A 483 22.47 7.07 -4.42
C LEU A 483 23.24 8.33 -4.03
N ASP A 484 23.66 8.43 -2.77
CA ASP A 484 24.44 9.55 -2.25
C ASP A 484 25.76 9.71 -3.00
N GLU A 485 26.51 8.62 -3.15
CA GLU A 485 27.77 8.60 -3.89
C GLU A 485 27.56 9.04 -5.34
N PHE A 486 26.54 8.50 -6.02
CA PHE A 486 26.21 8.86 -7.40
C PHE A 486 25.96 10.36 -7.58
N VAL A 487 25.15 10.97 -6.70
CA VAL A 487 24.81 12.39 -6.78
C VAL A 487 26.01 13.26 -6.42
N ALA A 488 26.77 12.89 -5.39
CA ALA A 488 27.97 13.59 -4.96
C ALA A 488 29.04 13.60 -6.07
N THR A 489 29.25 12.48 -6.76
CA THR A 489 30.16 12.40 -7.91
C THR A 489 29.74 13.35 -9.03
N ILE A 490 28.44 13.42 -9.37
CA ILE A 490 27.95 14.36 -10.39
C ILE A 490 28.19 15.81 -9.95
N GLN A 491 27.87 16.18 -8.71
CA GLN A 491 28.09 17.53 -8.19
C GLN A 491 29.58 17.91 -8.20
N LYS A 492 30.47 16.98 -7.85
CA LYS A 492 31.91 17.19 -7.85
C LYS A 492 32.47 17.46 -9.25
N HIS A 493 32.07 16.67 -10.25
CA HIS A 493 32.64 16.73 -11.60
C HIS A 493 31.85 17.62 -12.57
N LYS A 494 30.57 17.88 -12.29
CA LYS A 494 29.67 18.75 -13.06
C LYS A 494 28.80 19.59 -12.13
N PRO A 495 29.37 20.57 -11.41
CA PRO A 495 28.65 21.32 -10.36
C PRO A 495 27.40 22.05 -10.84
N LEU A 496 27.36 22.47 -12.11
CA LEU A 496 26.21 23.20 -12.69
C LEU A 496 25.14 22.28 -13.31
N TYR A 497 25.34 20.95 -13.29
CA TYR A 497 24.42 20.03 -13.97
C TYR A 497 22.99 20.14 -13.42
N PHE A 498 22.83 20.04 -12.09
CA PHE A 498 21.52 20.06 -11.44
C PHE A 498 20.86 21.45 -11.42
N ASP A 499 21.61 22.52 -11.66
CA ASP A 499 21.06 23.89 -11.81
C ASP A 499 20.56 24.18 -13.23
N ALA A 500 20.96 23.36 -14.21
CA ALA A 500 20.65 23.54 -15.62
C ALA A 500 19.94 22.31 -16.20
N ALA A 501 20.63 21.53 -17.04
CA ALA A 501 20.05 20.41 -17.78
C ALA A 501 19.48 19.32 -16.86
N GLY A 502 20.13 19.08 -15.72
CA GLY A 502 19.80 18.03 -14.77
C GLY A 502 18.77 18.40 -13.71
N LYS A 503 18.11 19.57 -13.80
CA LYS A 503 17.18 20.03 -12.75
C LYS A 503 16.09 19.00 -12.42
N TYR A 504 15.52 18.34 -13.43
CA TYR A 504 14.49 17.33 -13.21
C TYR A 504 15.06 15.96 -12.79
N ASP A 505 16.31 15.66 -13.13
CA ASP A 505 17.01 14.48 -12.60
C ASP A 505 17.20 14.64 -11.09
N TYR A 506 17.63 15.82 -10.65
CA TYR A 506 17.78 16.12 -9.23
C TYR A 506 16.49 15.90 -8.46
N MET A 507 15.35 16.30 -9.02
CA MET A 507 14.04 16.09 -8.39
C MET A 507 13.70 14.60 -8.22
N LEU A 508 13.96 13.77 -9.25
CA LEU A 508 13.76 12.32 -9.19
C LEU A 508 14.68 11.67 -8.16
N LEU A 509 15.98 11.96 -8.24
CA LEU A 509 16.99 11.39 -7.33
C LEU A 509 16.72 11.81 -5.88
N LYS A 510 16.34 13.06 -5.64
CA LYS A 510 15.92 13.53 -4.31
C LYS A 510 14.69 12.78 -3.80
N SER A 511 13.79 12.39 -4.68
CA SER A 511 12.59 11.64 -4.28
C SER A 511 12.89 10.17 -3.93
N PHE A 512 13.98 9.60 -4.47
CA PHE A 512 14.53 8.31 -4.04
C PHE A 512 15.25 8.43 -2.68
N ASP A 513 16.05 9.47 -2.48
CA ASP A 513 16.70 9.77 -1.18
C ASP A 513 15.67 9.84 -0.06
N ARG A 514 14.62 10.62 -0.28
CA ARG A 514 13.48 10.72 0.63
C ARG A 514 12.82 9.38 0.93
N ALA A 515 12.70 8.52 -0.07
CA ALA A 515 12.15 7.18 0.13
C ALA A 515 13.06 6.36 1.05
N PHE A 516 14.39 6.39 0.87
CA PHE A 516 15.31 5.74 1.80
C PHE A 516 15.20 6.29 3.23
N TRP A 517 15.08 7.60 3.40
CA TRP A 517 14.85 8.20 4.71
C TRP A 517 13.55 7.70 5.37
N LEU A 518 12.44 7.65 4.62
CA LEU A 518 11.19 7.07 5.10
C LEU A 518 11.36 5.60 5.52
N ARG A 519 12.16 4.81 4.78
CA ARG A 519 12.46 3.43 5.18
C ARG A 519 13.26 3.39 6.48
N SER A 520 14.31 4.19 6.60
CA SER A 520 15.16 4.22 7.82
C SER A 520 14.41 4.62 9.09
N GLN A 521 13.30 5.35 8.97
CA GLN A 521 12.44 5.73 10.08
C GLN A 521 11.41 4.65 10.45
N SER A 522 11.19 3.68 9.57
CA SER A 522 10.28 2.57 9.84
C SER A 522 10.90 1.61 10.86
N SER A 523 10.09 1.03 11.76
CA SER A 523 10.63 0.05 12.73
C SER A 523 11.17 -1.22 12.07
N LYS A 524 10.68 -1.58 10.88
CA LYS A 524 11.08 -2.80 10.16
C LYS A 524 12.48 -2.66 9.54
N GLU A 525 12.85 -1.45 9.11
CA GLU A 525 14.12 -1.19 8.38
C GLU A 525 15.11 -0.30 9.14
N ALA A 526 14.79 0.13 10.37
CA ALA A 526 15.63 1.06 11.15
C ALA A 526 17.06 0.57 11.43
N ASN A 527 17.31 -0.75 11.33
CA ASN A 527 18.62 -1.35 11.53
C ASN A 527 19.26 -1.82 10.20
N ASN A 528 18.60 -1.60 9.07
CA ASN A 528 19.10 -2.05 7.77
C ASN A 528 20.15 -1.06 7.23
N PRO A 529 21.43 -1.47 7.09
CA PRO A 529 22.49 -0.59 6.56
C PRO A 529 22.16 -0.04 5.16
N ASP A 530 21.37 -0.75 4.36
CA ASP A 530 21.06 -0.37 2.98
C ASP A 530 20.19 0.88 2.89
N VAL A 531 19.41 1.20 3.92
CA VAL A 531 18.52 2.37 3.94
C VAL A 531 19.16 3.61 4.58
N HIS A 532 20.34 3.45 5.19
CA HIS A 532 21.05 4.55 5.85
C HIS A 532 21.93 5.33 4.88
N ALA A 533 21.87 6.66 5.03
CA ALA A 533 22.66 7.59 4.25
C ALA A 533 24.16 7.30 4.36
N TRP A 534 24.91 7.75 3.36
CA TRP A 534 26.36 7.67 3.38
C TRP A 534 26.92 8.51 4.54
N THR A 535 27.79 7.91 5.36
CA THR A 535 28.49 8.60 6.45
C THR A 535 30.01 8.57 6.25
N ALA A 536 30.68 9.62 6.70
CA ALA A 536 32.13 9.67 6.84
C ALA A 536 32.61 8.83 8.04
N GLU A 537 33.92 8.60 8.16
CA GLU A 537 34.53 7.83 9.26
C GLU A 537 34.26 8.45 10.65
N ASN A 538 34.08 9.77 10.71
CA ASN A 538 33.74 10.49 11.94
C ASN A 538 32.23 10.45 12.27
N GLY A 539 31.41 9.77 11.44
CA GLY A 539 29.96 9.67 11.60
C GLY A 539 29.16 10.80 10.94
N ASP A 540 29.81 11.78 10.29
CA ASP A 540 29.09 12.86 9.61
C ASP A 540 28.31 12.33 8.41
N VAL A 541 27.05 12.77 8.26
CA VAL A 541 26.20 12.40 7.11
C VAL A 541 26.66 13.15 5.87
N LEU A 542 27.09 12.41 4.85
CA LEU A 542 27.59 12.89 3.56
C LEU A 542 26.50 12.95 2.46
N CYS A 543 25.24 12.76 2.82
CA CYS A 543 24.12 12.80 1.88
C CYS A 543 24.06 14.18 1.17
N PRO A 544 24.14 14.23 -0.17
CA PRO A 544 24.17 15.47 -0.94
C PRO A 544 22.82 16.22 -0.97
N PHE A 545 21.74 15.58 -0.53
CA PHE A 545 20.42 16.20 -0.39
C PHE A 545 20.20 16.85 0.97
N ASN A 546 21.09 16.57 1.93
CA ASN A 546 21.00 17.11 3.28
C ASN A 546 21.59 18.53 3.31
N ALA A 547 20.79 19.53 3.69
CA ALA A 547 21.30 20.88 3.85
C ALA A 547 22.22 20.94 5.09
N SER A 548 23.48 21.33 4.91
CA SER A 548 24.47 21.40 5.98
C SER A 548 24.15 22.54 6.97
N ILE A 549 23.23 22.30 7.91
CA ILE A 549 22.99 23.18 9.06
C ILE A 549 23.35 22.40 10.33
N GLY A 550 24.64 22.29 10.62
CA GLY A 550 25.15 21.54 11.78
C GLY A 550 24.98 20.02 11.66
N SER A 551 24.91 19.33 12.80
CA SER A 551 24.74 17.86 12.89
C SER A 551 23.29 17.40 12.70
N GLU A 552 22.36 18.30 12.38
CA GLU A 552 20.93 17.98 12.21
C GLU A 552 20.66 17.58 10.75
N VAL A 553 20.07 16.41 10.55
CA VAL A 553 19.61 15.97 9.23
C VAL A 553 18.34 16.75 8.86
N ASN A 554 18.43 17.55 7.80
CA ASN A 554 17.32 18.26 7.17
C ASN A 554 17.27 17.95 5.67
N ASN A 555 16.72 16.79 5.35
CA ASN A 555 16.49 16.32 3.96
C ASN A 555 15.05 16.54 3.49
N THR A 556 14.26 17.35 4.21
CA THR A 556 12.83 17.64 3.91
C THR A 556 11.89 16.43 3.99
N ILE A 557 12.27 15.38 4.71
CA ILE A 557 11.38 14.31 5.21
C ILE A 557 11.68 14.10 6.68
N VAL A 558 12.97 14.03 6.99
CA VAL A 558 13.58 14.15 8.31
C VAL A 558 14.12 15.58 8.37
N GLY A 559 13.42 16.48 9.07
CA GLY A 559 13.80 17.90 9.18
C GLY A 559 12.62 18.86 9.30
N LYS A 560 12.91 20.17 9.39
CA LYS A 560 11.90 21.23 9.56
C LYS A 560 11.15 21.52 8.24
N ASP A 561 10.06 20.78 8.01
CA ASP A 561 9.16 20.99 6.86
C ASP A 561 7.97 21.90 7.15
N TYR A 562 7.97 22.51 8.32
CA TYR A 562 6.87 23.30 8.79
C TYR A 562 7.33 24.39 9.77
N GLU A 563 6.52 25.44 9.86
CA GLU A 563 6.55 26.48 10.87
C GLU A 563 5.07 26.74 11.22
N VAL A 564 4.56 26.06 12.24
CA VAL A 564 3.13 26.05 12.57
C VAL A 564 2.84 26.41 14.03
N GLU A 565 3.86 26.84 14.78
CA GLU A 565 3.77 27.08 16.23
C GLU A 565 2.73 28.16 16.58
N ASP A 566 2.58 29.17 15.72
CA ASP A 566 1.60 30.25 15.91
C ASP A 566 0.15 29.84 15.61
N VAL A 567 -0.07 28.64 15.04
CA VAL A 567 -1.42 28.12 14.76
C VAL A 567 -2.04 27.59 16.06
N LYS A 568 -2.92 28.39 16.65
CA LYS A 568 -3.68 27.99 17.85
C LYS A 568 -4.89 27.15 17.46
N ILE A 569 -5.07 26.03 18.16
CA ILE A 569 -6.24 25.17 18.00
C ILE A 569 -7.03 25.19 19.31
N PRO A 570 -8.29 25.68 19.30
CA PRO A 570 -9.11 25.68 20.49
C PRO A 570 -9.50 24.25 20.89
N LEU A 571 -9.68 24.03 22.19
CA LEU A 571 -10.28 22.79 22.69
C LEU A 571 -11.68 22.60 22.08
N PRO A 572 -12.00 21.44 21.48
CA PRO A 572 -13.32 21.14 20.96
C PRO A 572 -14.33 21.10 22.10
N VAL A 573 -15.27 22.04 22.10
CA VAL A 573 -16.41 22.06 23.01
C VAL A 573 -17.66 21.72 22.21
N PHE A 574 -18.43 20.75 22.68
CA PHE A 574 -19.71 20.43 22.05
C PHE A 574 -20.64 21.65 22.18
N ARG A 575 -21.11 22.16 21.04
CA ARG A 575 -22.07 23.26 21.00
C ARG A 575 -23.37 22.71 20.44
N LYS A 576 -24.42 22.68 21.27
CA LYS A 576 -25.78 22.44 20.78
C LYS A 576 -26.09 23.56 19.79
N LYS A 577 -26.24 23.20 18.52
CA LYS A 577 -26.66 24.14 17.46
C LYS A 577 -28.14 24.41 17.54
#